data_AF-A0A847DDX9-F1
#
_entry.id   AF-A0A847DDX9-F1
#
_cell.length_a   1.000
_cell.length_b   1.000
_cell.length_c   1.000
_cell.angle_alpha   90.00
_cell.angle_beta   90.00
_cell.angle_gamma   90.00
#
_symmetry.space_group_name_H-M   'P 1'
#
loop_
_entity.id
_entity.type
_entity.pdbx_description
1 polymer ?
#
loop_
_entity_poly.entity_id
_entity_poly.type
_entity_poly.pdbx_seq_one_letter_code
_entity_poly.pdbx_strand_id
1 'polypeptide(L)'
;MNNMTETGNITVIALMILVILMLIGISASRTSNTDVIAARNLIPHKQDFYVAEAGQNIEAIRIGCGEYPVVASDSPGLVVADNTYEVVPGNSCDYTVTYKGHFSPPKGYSALHFSRHDYEVVTKSGKNASNDVKVMARYYIVGPRME
;
A
#
# COMPACT_ATOMS: atom_id res chain seq x y z
N MET A 1 -69.32 25.81 -17.23
CA MET A 1 -69.28 24.76 -16.19
C MET A 1 -68.06 23.88 -16.46
N ASN A 2 -66.84 24.43 -16.39
CA ASN A 2 -65.60 23.75 -16.84
C ASN A 2 -64.50 23.67 -15.76
N ASN A 3 -64.78 24.07 -14.52
CA ASN A 3 -63.73 24.21 -13.49
C ASN A 3 -63.44 22.89 -12.73
N MET A 4 -64.24 21.85 -12.96
CA MET A 4 -64.06 20.53 -12.32
C MET A 4 -62.95 19.69 -12.98
N THR A 5 -62.71 19.86 -14.29
CA THR A 5 -61.68 19.12 -15.02
C THR A 5 -60.26 19.67 -14.78
N GLU A 6 -60.13 20.98 -14.58
CA GLU A 6 -58.84 21.65 -14.37
C GLU A 6 -58.22 21.31 -13.02
N THR A 7 -59.05 21.26 -11.97
CA THR A 7 -58.62 20.88 -10.61
C THR A 7 -58.18 19.41 -10.53
N GLY A 8 -58.86 18.51 -11.26
CA GLY A 8 -58.46 17.11 -11.38
C GLY A 8 -57.13 16.93 -12.12
N ASN A 9 -56.87 17.73 -13.15
CA ASN A 9 -55.61 17.66 -13.90
C ASN A 9 -54.42 18.20 -13.07
N ILE A 10 -54.63 19.27 -12.30
CA ILE A 10 -53.60 19.85 -11.42
C ILE A 10 -53.17 18.86 -10.33
N THR A 11 -54.13 18.13 -9.74
CA THR A 11 -53.81 17.12 -8.71
C THR A 11 -53.02 15.95 -9.26
N VAL A 12 -53.31 15.49 -10.48
CA VAL A 12 -52.53 14.44 -11.17
C VAL A 12 -51.11 14.90 -11.48
N ILE A 13 -50.94 16.12 -11.97
CA ILE A 13 -49.60 16.69 -12.24
C ILE A 13 -48.80 16.84 -10.95
N ALA A 14 -49.41 17.33 -9.88
CA ALA A 14 -48.76 17.44 -8.57
C ALA A 14 -48.32 16.07 -8.04
N LEU A 15 -49.16 15.04 -8.18
CA LEU A 15 -48.83 13.67 -7.77
C LEU A 15 -47.69 13.07 -8.61
N MET A 16 -47.67 13.32 -9.93
CA MET A 16 -46.54 12.93 -10.79
C MET A 16 -45.23 13.60 -10.35
N ILE A 17 -45.25 14.91 -10.09
CA ILE A 17 -44.06 15.65 -9.65
C ILE A 17 -43.57 15.10 -8.30
N LEU A 18 -44.48 14.78 -7.37
CA LEU A 18 -44.15 14.23 -6.06
C LEU A 18 -43.51 12.83 -6.18
N VAL A 19 -44.03 11.97 -7.07
CA VAL A 19 -43.44 10.66 -7.35
C VAL A 19 -42.05 10.79 -7.98
N ILE A 20 -41.85 11.71 -8.91
CA ILE A 20 -40.54 11.95 -9.53
C ILE A 20 -39.52 12.42 -8.49
N LEU A 21 -39.90 13.38 -7.64
CA LEU A 21 -39.07 13.85 -6.53
C LEU A 21 -38.72 12.72 -5.56
N MET A 22 -39.67 11.83 -5.26
CA MET A 22 -39.44 10.66 -4.41
C MET A 22 -38.45 9.68 -5.05
N LEU A 23 -38.59 9.38 -6.34
CA LEU A 23 -37.67 8.50 -7.05
C LEU A 23 -36.24 9.06 -7.10
N ILE A 24 -36.11 10.36 -7.34
CA ILE A 24 -34.82 11.07 -7.29
C ILE A 24 -34.24 10.99 -5.87
N GLY A 25 -35.05 11.22 -4.83
CA GLY A 25 -34.62 11.15 -3.43
C GLY A 25 -34.13 9.76 -3.02
N ILE A 26 -34.82 8.70 -3.44
CA ILE A 26 -34.41 7.31 -3.20
C ILE A 26 -33.10 7.00 -3.95
N SER A 27 -32.99 7.43 -5.21
CA SER A 27 -31.77 7.24 -5.99
C SER A 27 -30.58 7.93 -5.35
N ALA A 28 -30.72 9.21 -4.97
CA ALA A 28 -29.68 9.98 -4.32
C ALA A 28 -29.24 9.37 -2.97
N SER A 29 -30.20 8.83 -2.20
CA SER A 29 -29.93 8.16 -0.93
C SER A 29 -29.12 6.87 -1.12
N ARG A 30 -29.43 6.08 -2.16
CA ARG A 30 -28.66 4.86 -2.50
C ARG A 30 -27.23 5.18 -2.95
N THR A 31 -27.06 6.21 -3.77
CA THR A 31 -25.72 6.67 -4.18
C THR A 31 -24.92 7.13 -2.97
N SER A 32 -25.51 7.97 -2.11
CA SER A 32 -24.83 8.49 -0.91
C SER A 32 -24.38 7.38 0.04
N ASN A 33 -25.20 6.35 0.26
CA ASN A 33 -24.83 5.21 1.10
C ASN A 33 -23.65 4.43 0.53
N THR A 34 -23.60 4.27 -0.79
CA THR A 34 -22.51 3.56 -1.47
C THR A 34 -21.20 4.33 -1.32
N ASP A 35 -21.23 5.64 -1.53
CA ASP A 35 -20.05 6.51 -1.39
C ASP A 35 -19.52 6.52 0.04
N VAL A 36 -20.41 6.56 1.05
CA VAL A 36 -20.00 6.50 2.46
C VAL A 36 -19.36 5.15 2.81
N ILE A 37 -19.89 4.04 2.30
CA ILE A 37 -19.30 2.71 2.53
C ILE A 37 -17.91 2.62 1.88
N ALA A 38 -17.77 3.11 0.65
CA ALA A 38 -16.47 3.13 -0.04
C ALA A 38 -15.46 4.02 0.72
N ALA A 39 -15.86 5.21 1.16
CA ALA A 39 -15.02 6.12 1.91
C ALA A 39 -14.56 5.53 3.25
N ARG A 40 -15.44 4.79 3.95
CA ARG A 40 -15.11 4.12 5.22
C ARG A 40 -14.00 3.08 5.07
N ASN A 41 -13.92 2.40 3.93
CA ASN A 41 -12.87 1.42 3.68
C ASN A 41 -11.57 2.07 3.19
N LEU A 42 -11.67 3.19 2.46
CA LEU A 42 -10.50 3.83 1.84
C LEU A 42 -9.55 4.49 2.84
N ILE A 43 -10.08 5.11 3.91
CA ILE A 43 -9.28 5.82 4.91
C ILE A 43 -8.30 4.90 5.65
N PRO A 44 -8.75 3.82 6.33
CA PRO A 44 -7.84 2.92 7.04
C PRO A 44 -6.88 2.24 6.07
N HIS A 45 -7.35 1.90 4.86
CA HIS A 45 -6.49 1.32 3.83
C HIS A 45 -5.34 2.24 3.43
N LYS A 46 -5.59 3.54 3.22
CA LYS A 46 -4.52 4.51 2.91
C LYS A 46 -3.56 4.67 4.07
N GLN A 47 -4.06 4.71 5.30
CA GLN A 47 -3.21 4.81 6.50
C GLN A 47 -2.29 3.60 6.63
N ASP A 48 -2.83 2.39 6.50
CA ASP A 48 -2.05 1.15 6.54
C ASP A 48 -0.98 1.11 5.44
N PHE A 49 -1.34 1.55 4.23
CA PHE A 49 -0.40 1.64 3.12
C PHE A 49 0.75 2.61 3.41
N TYR A 50 0.47 3.80 3.95
CA TYR A 50 1.52 4.78 4.30
C TYR A 50 2.45 4.29 5.42
N VAL A 51 1.91 3.56 6.40
CA VAL A 51 2.74 2.94 7.47
C VAL A 51 3.67 1.89 6.88
N ALA A 52 3.15 1.01 6.01
CA ALA A 52 3.95 0.00 5.34
C ALA A 52 5.03 0.62 4.44
N GLU A 53 4.71 1.66 3.66
CA GLU A 53 5.66 2.37 2.79
C GLU A 53 6.75 3.10 3.58
N ALA A 54 6.39 3.86 4.61
CA ALA A 54 7.35 4.54 5.47
C ALA A 54 8.29 3.52 6.12
N GLY A 55 7.70 2.39 6.51
CA GLY A 55 8.45 1.28 7.01
C GLY A 55 9.47 0.69 6.02
N GLN A 56 9.01 0.39 4.81
CA GLN A 56 9.86 -0.11 3.74
C GLN A 56 11.05 0.82 3.43
N ASN A 57 10.84 2.14 3.51
CA ASN A 57 11.91 3.12 3.31
C ASN A 57 12.98 3.05 4.42
N ILE A 58 12.56 2.87 5.68
CA ILE A 58 13.50 2.66 6.79
C ILE A 58 14.34 1.40 6.54
N GLU A 59 13.69 0.30 6.17
CA GLU A 59 14.37 -0.97 5.91
C GLU A 59 15.33 -0.92 4.72
N ALA A 60 14.96 -0.21 3.65
CA ALA A 60 15.85 0.03 2.53
C ALA A 60 17.12 0.81 2.95
N ILE A 61 16.99 1.78 3.86
CA ILE A 61 18.13 2.53 4.40
C ILE A 61 19.03 1.61 5.23
N ARG A 62 18.46 0.77 6.11
CA ARG A 62 19.23 -0.19 6.92
C ARG A 62 20.04 -1.16 6.06
N ILE A 63 19.44 -1.65 4.96
CA ILE A 63 20.13 -2.48 3.96
C ILE A 63 21.26 -1.70 3.29
N GLY A 64 21.02 -0.46 2.90
CA GLY A 64 22.04 0.44 2.33
C GLY A 64 23.22 0.71 3.27
N CYS A 65 22.97 0.70 4.58
CA CYS A 65 23.99 0.83 5.63
C CYS A 65 24.72 -0.49 5.96
N GLY A 66 24.29 -1.63 5.41
CA GLY A 66 24.88 -2.93 5.70
C GLY A 66 24.56 -3.46 7.11
N GLU A 67 23.45 -3.06 7.73
CA GLU A 67 23.05 -3.49 9.08
C GLU A 67 22.72 -5.00 9.14
N TYR A 68 22.46 -5.62 7.99
CA TYR A 68 22.05 -7.01 7.88
C TYR A 68 23.23 -7.97 7.62
N PRO A 69 23.51 -8.91 8.53
CA PRO A 69 24.56 -9.89 8.31
C PRO A 69 24.19 -10.81 7.14
N VAL A 70 25.15 -11.08 6.25
CA VAL A 70 24.97 -12.03 5.14
C VAL A 70 25.03 -13.45 5.70
N VAL A 71 23.87 -14.08 5.87
CA VAL A 71 23.76 -15.46 6.38
C VAL A 71 24.01 -16.43 5.22
N ALA A 72 25.28 -16.81 5.02
CA ALA A 72 25.78 -17.71 3.98
C ALA A 72 25.53 -17.23 2.53
N SER A 73 26.60 -16.95 1.78
CA SER A 73 26.56 -16.48 0.39
C SER A 73 25.89 -17.45 -0.60
N ASP A 74 25.72 -18.71 -0.18
CA ASP A 74 25.43 -19.84 -1.06
C ASP A 74 24.00 -20.38 -0.88
N SER A 75 23.19 -19.77 -0.01
CA SER A 75 21.79 -20.17 0.19
C SER A 75 20.91 -18.95 0.47
N PRO A 76 19.84 -18.71 -0.32
CA PRO A 76 18.83 -17.72 0.01
C PRO A 76 18.25 -18.05 1.38
N GLY A 77 18.25 -17.08 2.29
CA GLY A 77 17.91 -17.30 3.68
C GLY A 77 17.18 -16.10 4.27
N LEU A 78 16.32 -16.37 5.23
CA LEU A 78 15.68 -15.34 6.03
C LEU A 78 16.74 -14.71 6.94
N VAL A 79 17.03 -13.41 6.76
CA VAL A 79 18.01 -12.70 7.60
C VAL A 79 17.34 -12.16 8.85
N VAL A 80 16.08 -11.76 8.71
CA VAL A 80 15.23 -11.32 9.82
C VAL A 80 13.86 -11.96 9.68
N ALA A 81 13.50 -12.77 10.68
CA ALA A 81 12.18 -13.34 10.80
C ALA A 81 11.28 -12.39 11.59
N ASP A 82 10.38 -11.70 10.86
CA ASP A 82 9.16 -11.09 11.39
C ASP A 82 9.38 -10.16 12.59
N ASN A 83 10.11 -9.07 12.34
CA ASN A 83 10.34 -8.04 13.35
C ASN A 83 9.26 -6.97 13.27
N THR A 84 8.84 -6.46 14.43
CA THR A 84 7.92 -5.33 14.54
C THR A 84 8.66 -4.07 14.97
N TYR A 85 8.33 -2.94 14.37
CA TYR A 85 8.83 -1.62 14.77
C TYR A 85 7.74 -0.58 14.68
N GLU A 86 7.87 0.45 15.51
CA GLU A 86 6.97 1.59 15.50
C GLU A 86 7.47 2.60 14.46
N VAL A 87 6.70 2.80 13.38
CA VAL A 87 7.00 3.79 12.33
C VAL A 87 6.55 5.17 12.78
N VAL A 88 5.39 5.22 13.44
CA VAL A 88 4.73 6.41 13.96
C VAL A 88 4.12 6.04 15.31
N PRO A 89 4.10 6.93 16.31
CA PRO A 89 3.45 6.66 17.59
C PRO A 89 2.06 6.01 17.44
N GLY A 90 1.89 4.78 17.95
CA GLY A 90 0.65 4.00 17.88
C GLY A 90 0.38 3.26 16.56
N ASN A 91 1.33 3.26 15.62
CA ASN A 91 1.27 2.50 14.37
C ASN A 91 2.57 1.72 14.15
N SER A 92 2.47 0.41 14.33
CA SER A 92 3.57 -0.53 14.14
C SER A 92 3.50 -1.23 12.79
N CYS A 93 4.66 -1.69 12.36
CA CYS A 93 4.92 -2.25 11.06
C CYS A 93 5.65 -3.59 11.22
N ASP A 94 5.04 -4.61 10.65
CA ASP A 94 5.55 -5.91 10.25
C ASP A 94 6.72 -5.80 9.27
N TYR A 95 7.90 -6.39 9.49
CA TYR A 95 8.84 -6.57 8.37
C TYR A 95 9.59 -7.90 8.38
N THR A 96 9.87 -8.35 7.18
CA THR A 96 10.62 -9.57 6.90
C THR A 96 11.67 -9.27 5.84
N VAL A 97 12.93 -9.57 6.14
CA VAL A 97 14.05 -9.39 5.20
C VAL A 97 14.59 -10.76 4.80
N THR A 98 14.54 -11.04 3.50
CA THR A 98 15.04 -12.28 2.90
C THR A 98 16.24 -11.97 2.02
N TYR A 99 17.37 -12.62 2.27
CA TYR A 99 18.53 -12.55 1.39
C TYR A 99 18.29 -13.39 0.13
N LYS A 100 18.49 -12.79 -1.05
CA LYS A 100 18.27 -13.46 -2.34
C LYS A 100 19.56 -13.98 -2.98
N GLY A 101 20.71 -13.42 -2.62
CA GLY A 101 22.00 -13.94 -3.06
C GLY A 101 23.04 -12.86 -3.36
N HIS A 102 24.23 -13.34 -3.71
CA HIS A 102 25.35 -12.52 -4.14
C HIS A 102 25.41 -12.45 -5.66
N PHE A 103 25.90 -11.33 -6.22
CA PHE A 103 26.11 -11.18 -7.65
C PHE A 103 27.58 -10.87 -7.94
N SER A 104 28.19 -11.68 -8.82
CA SER A 104 29.59 -11.48 -9.24
C SER A 104 29.76 -10.16 -10.02
N PRO A 105 30.96 -9.54 -9.97
CA PRO A 105 31.18 -8.27 -10.66
C PRO A 105 30.92 -8.33 -12.16
N PRO A 106 30.35 -7.27 -12.75
CA PRO A 106 30.38 -7.07 -14.20
C PRO A 106 31.82 -6.98 -14.71
N LYS A 107 32.03 -7.30 -15.99
CA LYS A 107 33.34 -7.18 -16.64
C LYS A 107 33.91 -5.77 -16.43
N GLY A 108 35.18 -5.69 -16.03
CA GLY A 108 35.87 -4.42 -15.76
C GLY A 108 35.84 -3.95 -14.30
N TYR A 109 35.20 -4.70 -13.40
CA TYR A 109 35.28 -4.49 -11.95
C TYR A 109 36.08 -5.63 -11.29
N SER A 110 36.87 -5.30 -10.27
CA SER A 110 37.60 -6.29 -9.49
C SER A 110 36.65 -7.09 -8.60
N ALA A 111 36.82 -8.42 -8.57
CA ALA A 111 36.10 -9.31 -7.65
C ALA A 111 36.37 -9.05 -6.17
N LEU A 112 37.50 -8.39 -5.86
CA LEU A 112 37.83 -7.97 -4.50
C LEU A 112 37.17 -6.65 -4.11
N HIS A 113 36.85 -5.81 -5.09
CA HIS A 113 36.37 -4.46 -4.86
C HIS A 113 34.89 -4.28 -5.21
N PHE A 114 34.26 -5.24 -5.86
CA PHE A 114 32.83 -5.20 -6.14
C PHE A 114 32.14 -6.38 -5.47
N SER A 115 31.20 -6.08 -4.57
CA SER A 115 30.23 -7.05 -4.08
C SER A 115 28.84 -6.45 -4.17
N ARG A 116 27.87 -7.24 -4.63
CA ARG A 116 26.46 -6.89 -4.64
C ARG A 116 25.69 -7.96 -3.88
N HIS A 117 24.87 -7.50 -2.95
CA HIS A 117 23.98 -8.31 -2.15
C HIS A 117 22.53 -7.90 -2.42
N ASP A 118 21.71 -8.86 -2.82
CA ASP A 118 20.29 -8.64 -3.11
C ASP A 118 19.43 -9.11 -1.93
N TYR A 119 18.44 -8.29 -1.57
CA TYR A 119 17.51 -8.53 -0.49
C TYR A 119 16.08 -8.30 -0.97
N GLU A 120 15.14 -9.07 -0.44
CA GLU A 120 13.71 -8.84 -0.56
C GLU A 120 13.18 -8.41 0.80
N VAL A 121 12.54 -7.25 0.83
CA VAL A 121 11.90 -6.69 2.01
C VAL A 121 10.40 -6.79 1.81
N VAL A 122 9.74 -7.44 2.76
CA VAL A 122 8.28 -7.49 2.84
C VAL A 122 7.88 -6.74 4.11
N THR A 123 7.12 -5.66 3.96
CA THR A 123 6.57 -4.89 5.07
C THR A 123 5.06 -5.00 5.13
N LYS A 124 4.51 -5.15 6.34
CA LYS A 124 3.08 -5.30 6.61
C LYS A 124 2.65 -4.25 7.64
N SER A 125 1.46 -3.68 7.48
CA SER A 125 0.88 -2.88 8.57
C SER A 125 0.38 -3.83 9.66
N GLY A 126 0.80 -3.62 10.92
CA GLY A 126 0.42 -4.47 12.06
C GLY A 126 -1.08 -4.45 12.41
N LYS A 127 -1.90 -3.69 11.66
CA LYS A 127 -3.36 -3.60 11.83
C LYS A 127 -4.14 -4.40 10.78
N ASN A 128 -3.58 -4.64 9.59
CA ASN A 128 -4.23 -5.38 8.50
C ASN A 128 -3.19 -6.04 7.59
N ALA A 129 -3.00 -7.36 7.74
CA ALA A 129 -2.06 -8.18 6.97
C ALA A 129 -2.41 -8.36 5.47
N SER A 130 -3.35 -7.59 4.92
CA SER A 130 -3.73 -7.64 3.49
C SER A 130 -2.96 -6.65 2.61
N ASN A 131 -2.25 -5.69 3.22
CA ASN A 131 -1.51 -4.64 2.51
C ASN A 131 0.00 -4.88 2.61
N ASP A 132 0.43 -6.04 2.13
CA ASP A 132 1.85 -6.37 2.05
C ASP A 132 2.51 -5.52 0.97
N VAL A 133 3.47 -4.69 1.38
CA VAL A 133 4.34 -3.96 0.46
C VAL A 133 5.63 -4.75 0.30
N LYS A 134 5.99 -5.07 -0.94
CA LYS A 134 7.18 -5.88 -1.28
C LYS A 134 8.12 -5.07 -2.14
N VAL A 135 9.37 -4.95 -1.71
CA VAL A 135 10.40 -4.26 -2.48
C VAL A 135 11.71 -5.04 -2.49
N MET A 136 12.36 -4.96 -3.65
CA MET A 136 13.71 -5.48 -3.85
C MET A 136 14.71 -4.39 -3.46
N ALA A 137 15.57 -4.69 -2.51
CA ALA A 137 16.64 -3.82 -2.06
C ALA A 137 17.99 -4.43 -2.42
N ARG A 138 18.99 -3.57 -2.64
CA ARG A 138 20.33 -3.97 -3.06
C ARG A 138 21.36 -3.20 -2.27
N TYR A 139 22.36 -3.90 -1.77
CA TYR A 139 23.53 -3.32 -1.14
C TYR A 139 24.75 -3.53 -2.03
N TYR A 140 25.49 -2.45 -2.29
CA TYR A 140 26.65 -2.44 -3.17
C TYR A 140 27.88 -2.02 -2.39
N ILE A 141 28.93 -2.83 -2.47
CA ILE A 141 30.28 -2.46 -2.07
C ILE A 141 31.04 -2.21 -3.36
N VAL A 142 31.47 -0.97 -3.59
CA VAL A 142 32.24 -0.57 -4.77
C VAL A 142 33.53 0.10 -4.32
N GLY A 143 34.65 -0.58 -4.50
CA GLY A 143 35.99 -0.05 -4.31
C GLY A 143 36.56 0.59 -5.58
N PRO A 144 37.77 1.17 -5.50
CA PRO A 144 38.36 1.91 -6.60
C PRO A 144 38.55 1.05 -7.84
N ARG A 145 38.39 1.69 -9.01
CA ARG A 145 38.62 1.06 -10.32
C ARG A 145 40.09 0.66 -10.39
N MET A 146 40.37 -0.62 -10.68
CA MET A 146 41.74 -1.00 -11.04
C MET A 146 42.02 -0.42 -12.43
N GLU A 147 43.04 0.42 -12.54
CA GLU A 147 43.61 0.88 -13.80
C GLU A 147 44.31 -0.27 -14.54
#